data_AF-A0A7J6E3C2-F1
#
_entry.id   AF-A0A7J6E3C2-F1
#
_cell.length_a   1.000
_cell.length_b   1.000
_cell.length_c   1.000
_cell.angle_alpha   90.00
_cell.angle_beta   90.00
_cell.angle_gamma   90.00
#
_symmetry.space_group_name_H-M   'P 1'
#
loop_
_entity.id
_entity.type
_entity.pdbx_description
1 polymer ?
#
loop_
_entity_poly.entity_id
_entity_poly.type
_entity_poly.pdbx_seq_one_letter_code
_entity_poly.pdbx_strand_id
1 'polypeptide(L)'
;MATGTVTVTVTVTLLLSLLALSVIASGSRELVGDVLRLPSQASRFFRPANSAADDADSVGTRWAVLIAGSDGYWNYRHQADICHAYQLLKKGGLKDENIVVFMYDDIASNEENPRPGVIINHPHGGDVYKGVPKDYTGEDVTVGNFFAAILGNKTAIKGGSGKVVDSGPNDHIFVYYSDHGGPGVLGMPTVPYLYADELNEVLKKKHALGTYKSLVFYLEACESGSIFEGLLPEGLNIYATTASNADESSWGTYCPGEDPSPPPEYETCLGDLYSVAWMEDSDVHNMRTETLHQQYELVKKRTSSDNSAYGSHVMQYGDVGLSENSLFNYIGTNPANDNFTFVDENSLRPPTKAVNQRDADLVHFWDKFRKAPEGSPRKIKAQKEFLEAMSHRMHLDESVKLVGKLLFGIKNGPEVLNAVRSSGLPLVDDWKCLKTLVRTFETHCGSLSQYGMKHMRSFANMCNAGVNEKKMAEASAEACVNMPSTHWSSLQKGFSA
;
A
#
# COMPACT_ATOMS: atom_id res chain seq x y z
N MET A 1 -40.32 -43.38 53.98
CA MET A 1 -41.01 -42.74 52.83
C MET A 1 -41.33 -41.32 53.31
N ALA A 2 -40.44 -40.35 53.11
CA ALA A 2 -40.17 -39.61 51.85
C ALA A 2 -41.26 -38.53 51.62
N THR A 3 -41.08 -37.25 52.00
CA THR A 3 -40.27 -36.16 51.37
C THR A 3 -40.79 -35.72 49.99
N GLY A 4 -41.00 -34.45 49.63
CA GLY A 4 -40.86 -33.13 50.30
C GLY A 4 -41.36 -32.01 49.33
N THR A 5 -41.93 -30.86 49.73
CA THR A 5 -41.30 -29.59 50.23
C THR A 5 -40.27 -28.97 49.25
N VAL A 6 -40.23 -27.67 48.89
CA VAL A 6 -40.93 -26.43 49.35
C VAL A 6 -40.65 -25.26 48.33
N THR A 7 -41.61 -24.44 47.82
CA THR A 7 -42.01 -23.02 48.16
C THR A 7 -40.91 -21.90 47.98
N VAL A 8 -41.11 -20.58 47.68
CA VAL A 8 -42.31 -19.68 47.54
C VAL A 8 -41.98 -18.23 46.96
N THR A 9 -42.98 -17.53 46.33
CA THR A 9 -43.21 -16.05 46.07
C THR A 9 -42.10 -15.08 45.51
N VAL A 10 -42.29 -13.99 44.70
CA VAL A 10 -43.42 -13.09 44.22
C VAL A 10 -43.87 -11.99 45.24
N THR A 11 -43.65 -10.65 45.13
CA THR A 11 -44.01 -9.57 44.16
C THR A 11 -42.95 -8.40 44.16
N VAL A 12 -42.94 -7.29 43.39
CA VAL A 12 -43.74 -6.68 42.28
C VAL A 12 -44.65 -5.43 42.59
N THR A 13 -44.06 -4.20 42.56
CA THR A 13 -44.61 -2.86 42.11
C THR A 13 -45.81 -2.17 42.86
N LEU A 14 -46.13 -0.85 42.75
CA LEU A 14 -45.76 0.28 41.83
C LEU A 14 -45.99 1.74 42.41
N LEU A 15 -45.14 2.71 42.02
CA LEU A 15 -45.32 4.18 41.74
C LEU A 15 -45.59 5.34 42.77
N LEU A 16 -44.89 6.47 42.48
CA LEU A 16 -45.26 7.92 42.46
C LEU A 16 -45.08 8.95 43.64
N SER A 17 -44.20 9.96 43.40
CA SER A 17 -44.29 11.43 43.72
C SER A 17 -44.38 11.98 45.18
N LEU A 18 -43.92 13.19 45.54
CA LEU A 18 -42.83 14.11 45.10
C LEU A 18 -42.71 15.29 46.12
N LEU A 19 -41.52 15.93 46.22
CA LEU A 19 -41.24 17.30 46.72
C LEU A 19 -41.82 17.82 48.06
N ALA A 20 -40.95 18.25 48.99
CA ALA A 20 -40.63 19.68 49.24
C ALA A 20 -39.91 19.92 50.58
N LEU A 21 -38.89 20.78 50.60
CA LEU A 21 -38.41 21.48 51.82
C LEU A 21 -37.70 22.80 51.44
N SER A 22 -37.76 23.76 52.36
CA SER A 22 -37.26 25.14 52.25
C SER A 22 -36.17 25.40 53.33
N VAL A 23 -35.49 26.55 53.51
CA VAL A 23 -35.76 27.94 53.10
C VAL A 23 -34.48 28.83 53.19
N ILE A 24 -34.35 29.84 52.30
CA ILE A 24 -33.65 31.17 52.42
C ILE A 24 -32.13 31.29 52.79
N ALA A 25 -31.39 31.98 51.88
CA ALA A 25 -30.29 32.98 51.99
C ALA A 25 -29.11 32.81 52.99
N SER A 26 -27.93 33.45 52.85
CA SER A 26 -27.44 34.59 52.03
C SER A 26 -25.92 34.45 51.76
N GLY A 27 -25.26 35.15 50.84
CA GLY A 27 -25.70 36.18 49.88
C GLY A 27 -24.62 37.26 49.67
N SER A 28 -23.90 37.21 48.55
CA SER A 28 -22.95 38.24 48.08
C SER A 28 -23.11 38.45 46.56
N ARG A 29 -22.81 39.66 46.07
CA ARG A 29 -23.17 40.12 44.72
C ARG A 29 -22.05 39.92 43.71
N GLU A 30 -22.41 39.54 42.49
CA GLU A 30 -22.09 40.34 41.29
C GLU A 30 -23.11 40.10 40.16
N LEU A 31 -23.38 41.15 39.38
CA LEU A 31 -24.44 41.30 38.36
C LEU A 31 -23.94 42.41 37.40
N VAL A 32 -24.02 42.37 36.07
CA VAL A 32 -24.59 41.42 35.09
C VAL A 32 -23.67 41.38 33.84
N GLY A 33 -23.68 40.27 33.10
CA GLY A 33 -22.88 40.11 31.86
C GLY A 33 -23.44 39.05 30.89
N ASP A 34 -24.76 39.00 30.76
CA ASP A 34 -25.52 38.09 29.88
C ASP A 34 -25.25 38.34 28.38
N VAL A 35 -25.41 37.39 27.43
CA VAL A 35 -25.43 35.91 27.48
C VAL A 35 -25.23 35.42 26.03
N LEU A 36 -24.63 34.24 25.84
CA LEU A 36 -24.83 33.26 24.74
C LEU A 36 -23.53 32.43 24.56
N ARG A 37 -23.52 31.21 25.11
CA ARG A 37 -22.56 30.16 24.71
C ARG A 37 -23.33 28.96 24.20
N LEU A 38 -22.84 28.36 23.12
CA LEU A 38 -23.49 27.27 22.40
C LEU A 38 -23.49 25.96 23.23
N PRO A 39 -24.44 25.03 22.99
CA PRO A 39 -24.58 23.79 23.76
C PRO A 39 -23.32 22.90 23.81
N SER A 40 -22.40 23.05 22.85
CA SER A 40 -21.17 22.27 22.72
C SER A 40 -20.15 22.45 23.85
N GLN A 41 -20.31 23.43 24.75
CA GLN A 41 -19.44 23.59 25.93
C GLN A 41 -20.02 22.98 27.22
N ALA A 42 -21.33 22.75 27.32
CA ALA A 42 -21.95 22.17 28.50
C ALA A 42 -21.68 20.65 28.63
N SER A 43 -21.59 19.94 27.50
CA SER A 43 -21.37 18.49 27.44
C SER A 43 -20.03 18.03 28.04
N ARG A 44 -19.04 18.92 28.15
CA ARG A 44 -17.73 18.61 28.76
C ARG A 44 -17.76 18.56 30.29
N PHE A 45 -18.76 19.16 30.95
CA PHE A 45 -18.86 19.23 32.41
C PHE A 45 -19.56 18.02 33.07
N PHE A 46 -20.22 17.18 32.28
CA PHE A 46 -21.06 16.07 32.78
C PHE A 46 -20.62 14.68 32.31
N ARG A 47 -19.43 14.53 31.71
CA ARG A 47 -18.81 13.21 31.48
C ARG A 47 -17.99 12.79 32.71
N PRO A 48 -18.09 11.54 33.20
CA PRO A 48 -17.12 10.97 34.13
C PRO A 48 -15.70 11.00 33.54
N ALA A 49 -14.68 11.17 34.38
CA ALA A 49 -13.31 11.44 33.91
C ALA A 49 -12.55 10.20 33.39
N ASN A 50 -13.11 9.00 33.51
CA ASN A 50 -12.40 7.71 33.37
C ASN A 50 -12.98 6.82 32.24
N SER A 51 -13.03 7.33 31.00
CA SER A 51 -13.43 6.51 29.83
C SER A 51 -12.98 7.07 28.47
N ALA A 52 -11.87 7.83 28.43
CA ALA A 52 -11.37 8.45 27.19
C ALA A 52 -9.88 8.80 27.22
N ALA A 53 -9.32 9.07 28.40
CA ALA A 53 -7.86 9.20 28.59
C ALA A 53 -7.20 7.82 28.75
N ASP A 54 -7.79 6.94 29.57
CA ASP A 54 -7.25 5.61 29.88
C ASP A 54 -7.07 4.71 28.64
N ASP A 55 -7.87 4.92 27.60
CA ASP A 55 -7.82 4.22 26.29
C ASP A 55 -6.75 4.78 25.33
N ALA A 56 -6.13 5.92 25.66
CA ALA A 56 -4.99 6.47 24.93
C ALA A 56 -3.66 6.08 25.59
N ASP A 57 -3.60 6.09 26.93
CA ASP A 57 -2.40 5.75 27.71
C ASP A 57 -2.13 4.23 27.84
N SER A 58 -3.08 3.38 27.42
CA SER A 58 -2.96 1.91 27.42
C SER A 58 -2.50 1.30 26.08
N VAL A 59 -2.44 2.10 25.02
CA VAL A 59 -1.95 1.69 23.70
C VAL A 59 -0.52 2.19 23.53
N GLY A 60 0.40 1.30 23.10
CA GLY A 60 1.78 1.69 22.84
C GLY A 60 1.94 2.67 21.67
N THR A 61 3.17 3.06 21.39
CA THR A 61 3.48 4.02 20.33
C THR A 61 3.02 3.47 18.98
N ARG A 62 2.31 4.30 18.20
CA ARG A 62 1.98 4.00 16.80
C ARG A 62 3.12 4.45 15.90
N TRP A 63 3.73 3.50 15.22
CA TRP A 63 4.77 3.70 14.22
C TRP A 63 4.23 3.42 12.82
N ALA A 64 4.77 4.11 11.82
CA ALA A 64 4.48 3.81 10.43
C ALA A 64 5.74 3.80 9.56
N VAL A 65 5.73 2.95 8.52
CA VAL A 65 6.69 2.98 7.41
C VAL A 65 5.89 3.04 6.12
N LEU A 66 6.05 4.13 5.37
CA LEU A 66 5.36 4.40 4.12
C LEU A 66 6.38 4.37 2.97
N ILE A 67 6.13 3.63 1.89
CA ILE A 67 7.08 3.48 0.79
C ILE A 67 6.44 3.47 -0.61
N ALA A 68 6.92 4.37 -1.47
CA ALA A 68 6.64 4.37 -2.90
C ALA A 68 7.82 3.74 -3.66
N GLY A 69 7.58 2.66 -4.40
CA GLY A 69 8.62 1.89 -5.10
C GLY A 69 9.08 2.48 -6.45
N SER A 70 8.50 3.58 -6.92
CA SER A 70 8.75 4.15 -8.25
C SER A 70 9.33 5.57 -8.27
N ASP A 71 10.17 5.82 -9.28
CA ASP A 71 10.44 7.12 -9.87
C ASP A 71 9.55 7.37 -11.12
N GLY A 72 9.55 8.62 -11.62
CA GLY A 72 8.94 9.03 -12.89
C GLY A 72 7.51 9.58 -12.78
N TYR A 73 7.22 10.65 -13.52
CA TYR A 73 5.91 11.32 -13.51
C TYR A 73 4.73 10.45 -14.02
N TRP A 74 5.03 9.41 -14.79
CA TRP A 74 4.07 8.36 -15.16
C TRP A 74 3.65 7.46 -13.98
N ASN A 75 4.37 7.50 -12.86
CA ASN A 75 4.10 6.79 -11.61
C ASN A 75 3.63 7.73 -10.47
N TYR A 76 3.14 8.93 -10.81
CA TYR A 76 2.61 9.95 -9.90
C TYR A 76 1.79 9.39 -8.73
N ARG A 77 0.83 8.51 -9.06
CA ARG A 77 -0.08 7.82 -8.16
C ARG A 77 0.58 7.19 -6.92
N HIS A 78 1.71 6.49 -7.06
CA HIS A 78 2.36 5.80 -5.94
C HIS A 78 2.92 6.78 -4.89
N GLN A 79 3.50 7.91 -5.33
CA GLN A 79 3.98 8.94 -4.40
C GLN A 79 2.81 9.78 -3.85
N ALA A 80 1.72 9.96 -4.62
CA ALA A 80 0.49 10.59 -4.15
C ALA A 80 -0.21 9.77 -3.06
N ASP A 81 -0.26 8.44 -3.22
CA ASP A 81 -0.75 7.48 -2.25
C ASP A 81 0.00 7.60 -0.91
N ILE A 82 1.34 7.54 -0.95
CA ILE A 82 2.19 7.68 0.24
C ILE A 82 2.03 9.05 0.92
N CYS A 83 1.89 10.12 0.13
CA CYS A 83 1.58 11.45 0.67
C CYS A 83 0.20 11.48 1.35
N HIS A 84 -0.83 10.85 0.77
CA HIS A 84 -2.17 10.79 1.34
C HIS A 84 -2.21 9.96 2.63
N ALA A 85 -1.60 8.78 2.64
CA ALA A 85 -1.44 7.94 3.82
C ALA A 85 -0.71 8.69 4.96
N TYR A 86 0.33 9.48 4.65
CA TYR A 86 0.95 10.36 5.64
C TYR A 86 -0.06 11.36 6.22
N GLN A 87 -0.81 12.10 5.40
CA GLN A 87 -1.79 13.08 5.91
C GLN A 87 -2.87 12.42 6.78
N LEU A 88 -3.33 11.22 6.41
CA LEU A 88 -4.28 10.41 7.17
C LEU A 88 -3.72 10.09 8.57
N LEU A 89 -2.52 9.52 8.65
CA LEU A 89 -1.86 9.20 9.93
C LEU A 89 -1.62 10.44 10.81
N LYS A 90 -1.31 11.58 10.18
CA LYS A 90 -1.14 12.88 10.86
C LYS A 90 -2.46 13.40 11.43
N LYS A 91 -3.56 13.33 10.68
CA LYS A 91 -4.92 13.61 11.20
C LYS A 91 -5.27 12.64 12.34
N GLY A 92 -4.85 11.38 12.23
CA GLY A 92 -5.00 10.32 13.22
C GLY A 92 -4.20 10.50 14.52
N GLY A 93 -3.28 11.48 14.56
CA GLY A 93 -2.47 11.82 15.74
C GLY A 93 -1.12 11.10 15.83
N LEU A 94 -0.64 10.46 14.78
CA LEU A 94 0.75 9.99 14.71
C LEU A 94 1.71 11.19 14.54
N LYS A 95 2.92 11.03 15.08
CA LYS A 95 3.98 12.07 15.05
C LYS A 95 4.98 11.84 13.93
N ASP A 96 5.67 12.89 13.51
CA ASP A 96 6.73 12.80 12.48
C ASP A 96 7.91 11.94 12.92
N GLU A 97 8.23 11.95 14.22
CA GLU A 97 9.27 11.10 14.81
C GLU A 97 8.95 9.59 14.72
N ASN A 98 7.69 9.22 14.46
CA ASN A 98 7.22 7.83 14.39
C ASN A 98 6.76 7.38 12.99
N ILE A 99 6.65 8.29 12.02
CA ILE A 99 6.33 7.96 10.62
C ILE A 99 7.62 8.08 9.79
N VAL A 100 8.07 6.97 9.20
CA VAL A 100 9.21 6.92 8.27
C VAL A 100 8.69 6.95 6.83
N VAL A 101 9.17 7.88 5.99
CA VAL A 101 8.70 8.02 4.60
C VAL A 101 9.81 7.78 3.57
N PHE A 102 9.56 6.83 2.68
CA PHE A 102 10.33 6.53 1.48
C PHE A 102 9.54 6.95 0.24
N MET A 103 10.05 7.92 -0.53
CA MET A 103 9.47 8.33 -1.82
C MET A 103 10.57 8.98 -2.66
N TYR A 104 10.62 8.74 -3.97
CA TYR A 104 11.74 9.22 -4.77
C TYR A 104 11.82 10.77 -4.86
N ASP A 105 10.68 11.44 -4.67
CA ASP A 105 10.53 12.91 -4.52
C ASP A 105 10.68 13.75 -5.79
N ASP A 106 10.48 13.14 -6.95
CA ASP A 106 10.60 13.75 -8.27
C ASP A 106 9.25 14.27 -8.83
N ILE A 107 8.15 14.12 -8.09
CA ILE A 107 6.79 14.43 -8.57
C ILE A 107 6.36 15.88 -8.30
N ALA A 108 6.58 16.40 -7.08
CA ALA A 108 6.06 17.72 -6.70
C ALA A 108 6.73 18.87 -7.47
N SER A 109 8.03 18.76 -7.76
CA SER A 109 8.81 19.73 -8.54
C SER A 109 9.06 19.29 -9.99
N ASN A 110 8.28 18.34 -10.52
CA ASN A 110 8.44 17.87 -11.89
C ASN A 110 8.08 18.96 -12.92
N GLU A 111 8.81 19.03 -14.04
CA GLU A 111 8.46 19.94 -15.15
C GLU A 111 7.09 19.64 -15.77
N GLU A 112 6.59 18.41 -15.58
CA GLU A 112 5.29 17.95 -16.10
C GLU A 112 4.17 18.04 -15.05
N ASN A 113 4.46 18.50 -13.82
CA ASN A 113 3.45 18.77 -12.80
C ASN A 113 2.79 20.16 -13.05
N PRO A 114 1.48 20.22 -13.36
CA PRO A 114 0.80 21.48 -13.64
C PRO A 114 0.57 22.35 -12.38
N ARG A 115 0.83 21.81 -11.18
CA ARG A 115 0.73 22.50 -9.90
C ARG A 115 2.04 22.31 -9.10
N PRO A 116 3.13 23.02 -9.45
CA PRO A 116 4.42 22.84 -8.79
C PRO A 116 4.36 23.01 -7.26
N GLY A 117 4.95 22.07 -6.54
CA GLY A 117 4.92 21.98 -5.08
C GLY A 117 3.67 21.32 -4.49
N VAL A 118 2.76 20.79 -5.32
CA VAL A 118 1.51 20.13 -4.90
C VAL A 118 1.41 18.72 -5.48
N ILE A 119 0.89 17.78 -4.67
CA ILE A 119 0.44 16.45 -5.13
C ILE A 119 -1.00 16.23 -4.66
N ILE A 120 -1.86 15.64 -5.49
CA ILE A 120 -3.26 15.32 -5.17
C ILE A 120 -3.54 13.83 -5.42
N ASN A 121 -4.21 13.13 -4.49
CA ASN A 121 -4.54 11.70 -4.64
C ASN A 121 -6.01 11.44 -5.04
N HIS A 122 -6.79 12.50 -5.27
CA HIS A 122 -8.20 12.45 -5.67
C HIS A 122 -8.52 13.63 -6.62
N PRO A 123 -9.38 13.51 -7.65
CA PRO A 123 -9.67 14.57 -8.61
C PRO A 123 -10.20 15.89 -8.03
N HIS A 124 -10.80 15.84 -6.85
CA HIS A 124 -11.28 17.00 -6.10
C HIS A 124 -10.57 17.16 -4.74
N GLY A 125 -9.45 16.44 -4.55
CA GLY A 125 -8.65 16.47 -3.33
C GLY A 125 -7.84 17.75 -3.16
N GLY A 126 -7.47 18.03 -1.91
CA GLY A 126 -6.47 19.03 -1.57
C GLY A 126 -5.04 18.51 -1.76
N ASP A 127 -4.06 19.39 -1.54
CA ASP A 127 -2.65 18.99 -1.55
C ASP A 127 -2.32 18.03 -0.39
N VAL A 128 -1.76 16.88 -0.72
CA VAL A 128 -1.28 15.87 0.24
C VAL A 128 0.25 15.92 0.45
N TYR A 129 1.00 16.63 -0.38
CA TYR A 129 2.46 16.69 -0.33
C TYR A 129 3.00 17.52 0.83
N LYS A 130 2.30 18.59 1.18
CA LYS A 130 2.77 19.57 2.17
C LYS A 130 3.03 18.97 3.54
N GLY A 131 4.30 19.03 3.94
CA GLY A 131 4.77 18.61 5.26
C GLY A 131 5.11 17.13 5.39
N VAL A 132 5.05 16.34 4.31
CA VAL A 132 5.53 14.95 4.31
C VAL A 132 7.05 14.93 4.54
N PRO A 133 7.57 14.21 5.55
CA PRO A 133 9.00 14.09 5.82
C PRO A 133 9.80 13.54 4.64
N LYS A 134 11.03 14.02 4.47
CA LYS A 134 12.00 13.54 3.49
C LYS A 134 13.00 12.61 4.18
N ASP A 135 12.53 11.46 4.66
CA ASP A 135 13.41 10.53 5.38
C ASP A 135 14.33 9.79 4.42
N TYR A 136 13.79 9.27 3.33
CA TYR A 136 14.56 8.60 2.28
C TYR A 136 14.00 9.02 0.92
N THR A 137 14.85 9.64 0.10
CA THR A 137 14.48 10.26 -1.19
C THR A 137 15.55 10.03 -2.24
N GLY A 138 15.17 10.03 -3.52
CA GLY A 138 16.09 9.71 -4.61
C GLY A 138 16.76 8.34 -4.44
N GLU A 139 18.06 8.29 -4.67
CA GLU A 139 18.91 7.10 -4.55
C GLU A 139 19.03 6.55 -3.10
N ASP A 140 18.47 7.22 -2.08
CA ASP A 140 18.39 6.67 -0.71
C ASP A 140 17.19 5.72 -0.52
N VAL A 141 16.26 5.65 -1.47
CA VAL A 141 15.10 4.74 -1.46
C VAL A 141 15.53 3.32 -1.87
N THR A 142 16.32 2.68 -1.00
CA THR A 142 16.94 1.36 -1.23
C THR A 142 16.34 0.26 -0.35
N VAL A 143 16.39 -0.99 -0.83
CA VAL A 143 16.00 -2.19 -0.07
C VAL A 143 16.75 -2.27 1.27
N GLY A 144 18.04 -1.92 1.27
CA GLY A 144 18.87 -1.90 2.47
C GLY A 144 18.39 -0.89 3.52
N ASN A 145 18.03 0.33 3.12
CA ASN A 145 17.50 1.33 4.02
C ASN A 145 16.09 0.97 4.52
N PHE A 146 15.22 0.43 3.66
CA PHE A 146 13.88 -0.04 4.04
C PHE A 146 13.93 -1.14 5.10
N PHE A 147 14.77 -2.16 4.91
CA PHE A 147 14.98 -3.23 5.90
C PHE A 147 15.60 -2.73 7.19
N ALA A 148 16.60 -1.84 7.12
CA ALA A 148 17.21 -1.24 8.30
C ALA A 148 16.20 -0.36 9.08
N ALA A 149 15.30 0.35 8.39
CA ALA A 149 14.24 1.13 9.01
C ALA A 149 13.23 0.25 9.76
N ILE A 150 12.72 -0.83 9.13
CA ILE A 150 11.82 -1.80 9.79
C ILE A 150 12.48 -2.42 11.03
N LEU A 151 13.77 -2.79 10.94
CA LEU A 151 14.52 -3.42 12.03
C LEU A 151 14.97 -2.45 13.15
N GLY A 152 14.71 -1.15 13.04
CA GLY A 152 15.20 -0.15 13.99
C GLY A 152 16.72 0.08 13.93
N ASN A 153 17.40 -0.40 12.88
CA ASN A 153 18.85 -0.49 12.83
C ASN A 153 19.51 0.76 12.22
N LYS A 154 19.64 1.81 13.04
CA LYS A 154 20.28 3.10 12.67
C LYS A 154 21.70 2.97 12.11
N THR A 155 22.45 1.90 12.42
CA THR A 155 23.84 1.73 11.95
C THR A 155 23.95 1.05 10.59
N ALA A 156 22.86 0.48 10.07
CA ALA A 156 22.80 -0.09 8.72
C ALA A 156 22.29 0.89 7.65
N ILE A 157 21.71 2.03 8.08
CA ILE A 157 21.24 3.10 7.19
C ILE A 157 22.42 3.77 6.46
N LYS A 158 22.19 4.12 5.19
CA LYS A 158 23.10 4.91 4.34
C LYS A 158 22.30 6.05 3.71
N GLY A 159 22.72 7.29 3.94
CA GLY A 159 21.96 8.47 3.51
C GLY A 159 20.65 8.66 4.30
N GLY A 160 19.76 9.50 3.77
CA GLY A 160 18.49 9.87 4.39
C GLY A 160 18.61 10.59 5.73
N SER A 161 17.50 10.65 6.48
CA SER A 161 17.38 11.29 7.80
C SER A 161 17.91 10.43 8.96
N GLY A 162 18.12 9.13 8.73
CA GLY A 162 18.45 8.17 9.79
C GLY A 162 17.25 7.74 10.66
N LYS A 163 16.02 8.12 10.30
CA LYS A 163 14.81 7.73 11.04
C LYS A 163 14.47 6.25 10.78
N VAL A 164 14.19 5.51 11.85
CA VAL A 164 13.88 4.07 11.84
C VAL A 164 12.82 3.73 12.88
N VAL A 165 12.23 2.54 12.81
CA VAL A 165 11.21 2.04 13.73
C VAL A 165 11.87 1.51 15.02
N ASP A 166 12.23 2.45 15.90
CA ASP A 166 12.88 2.24 17.21
C ASP A 166 11.82 1.89 18.29
N SER A 167 11.06 0.84 18.03
CA SER A 167 9.79 0.51 18.70
C SER A 167 9.92 -0.47 19.88
N GLY A 168 9.04 -0.34 20.87
CA GLY A 168 8.95 -1.21 22.05
C GLY A 168 7.96 -2.38 21.93
N PRO A 169 7.97 -3.34 22.88
CA PRO A 169 7.12 -4.54 22.85
C PRO A 169 5.60 -4.28 22.92
N ASN A 170 5.19 -3.09 23.34
CA ASN A 170 3.77 -2.69 23.42
C ASN A 170 3.30 -1.89 22.19
N ASP A 171 4.22 -1.51 21.30
CA ASP A 171 3.98 -0.60 20.19
C ASP A 171 3.27 -1.31 19.02
N HIS A 172 2.56 -0.52 18.22
CA HIS A 172 1.87 -0.98 17.01
C HIS A 172 2.55 -0.40 15.78
N ILE A 173 2.76 -1.23 14.74
CA ILE A 173 3.43 -0.83 13.50
C ILE A 173 2.45 -0.94 12.32
N PHE A 174 2.37 0.11 11.50
CA PHE A 174 1.69 0.10 10.20
C PHE A 174 2.72 0.22 9.07
N VAL A 175 2.83 -0.78 8.19
CA VAL A 175 3.65 -0.70 6.97
C VAL A 175 2.71 -0.57 5.78
N TYR A 176 2.97 0.41 4.91
CA TYR A 176 2.23 0.59 3.68
C TYR A 176 3.16 0.82 2.49
N TYR A 177 2.95 0.04 1.44
CA TYR A 177 3.69 0.07 0.19
C TYR A 177 2.74 0.33 -0.98
N SER A 178 3.13 1.20 -1.92
CA SER A 178 2.47 1.38 -3.22
C SER A 178 3.50 1.45 -4.36
N ASP A 179 3.43 0.51 -5.32
CA ASP A 179 4.19 0.52 -6.58
C ASP A 179 3.67 -0.53 -7.59
N HIS A 180 4.34 -0.62 -8.74
CA HIS A 180 4.45 -1.84 -9.54
C HIS A 180 4.92 -3.06 -8.73
N GLY A 181 4.45 -4.23 -9.16
CA GLY A 181 4.95 -5.53 -8.70
C GLY A 181 5.13 -6.54 -9.83
N GLY A 182 5.62 -7.69 -9.43
CA GLY A 182 5.58 -8.93 -10.19
C GLY A 182 5.53 -10.12 -9.25
N PRO A 183 5.34 -11.35 -9.77
CA PRO A 183 5.31 -12.54 -8.94
C PRO A 183 6.57 -12.66 -8.07
N GLY A 184 6.43 -12.56 -6.74
CA GLY A 184 7.51 -12.66 -5.76
C GLY A 184 8.46 -11.46 -5.67
N VAL A 185 8.16 -10.34 -6.36
CA VAL A 185 9.02 -9.15 -6.41
C VAL A 185 8.22 -7.85 -6.35
N LEU A 186 8.74 -6.88 -5.59
CA LEU A 186 8.22 -5.53 -5.45
C LEU A 186 9.25 -4.53 -6.01
N GLY A 187 8.79 -3.56 -6.78
CA GLY A 187 9.67 -2.55 -7.38
C GLY A 187 10.35 -1.64 -6.36
N MET A 188 11.45 -1.03 -6.80
CA MET A 188 12.21 -0.01 -6.08
C MET A 188 12.79 0.96 -7.13
N PRO A 189 12.94 2.27 -6.85
CA PRO A 189 13.42 3.23 -7.84
C PRO A 189 14.94 3.11 -8.03
N THR A 190 15.62 2.57 -7.03
CA THR A 190 17.00 2.04 -7.07
C THR A 190 16.94 0.53 -7.26
N VAL A 191 17.92 -0.07 -7.93
CA VAL A 191 18.06 -1.54 -8.02
C VAL A 191 19.10 -2.07 -7.02
N PRO A 192 19.01 -3.34 -6.55
CA PRO A 192 18.03 -4.37 -6.90
C PRO A 192 16.64 -4.12 -6.32
N TYR A 193 15.65 -4.82 -6.87
CA TYR A 193 14.26 -4.80 -6.40
C TYR A 193 14.07 -5.60 -5.10
N LEU A 194 12.92 -5.41 -4.45
CA LEU A 194 12.57 -6.02 -3.17
C LEU A 194 11.96 -7.42 -3.40
N TYR A 195 12.68 -8.48 -3.04
CA TYR A 195 12.17 -9.85 -3.16
C TYR A 195 11.45 -10.34 -1.90
N ALA A 196 10.44 -11.19 -2.11
CA ALA A 196 9.55 -11.68 -1.08
C ALA A 196 10.25 -12.53 0.01
N ASP A 197 11.27 -13.33 -0.35
CA ASP A 197 12.07 -14.09 0.62
C ASP A 197 12.75 -13.17 1.64
N GLU A 198 13.41 -12.12 1.17
CA GLU A 198 14.14 -11.19 2.03
C GLU A 198 13.20 -10.34 2.88
N LEU A 199 12.04 -9.92 2.35
CA LEU A 199 11.02 -9.22 3.13
C LEU A 199 10.49 -10.08 4.27
N ASN A 200 10.09 -11.33 4.00
CA ASN A 200 9.56 -12.22 5.02
C ASN A 200 10.61 -12.61 6.07
N GLU A 201 11.88 -12.77 5.67
CA GLU A 201 12.98 -12.95 6.62
C GLU A 201 13.25 -11.71 7.47
N VAL A 202 13.02 -10.49 6.96
CA VAL A 202 13.09 -9.25 7.75
C VAL A 202 11.92 -9.14 8.73
N LEU A 203 10.71 -9.51 8.33
CA LEU A 203 9.54 -9.56 9.21
C LEU A 203 9.71 -10.58 10.35
N LYS A 204 10.22 -11.79 10.05
CA LYS A 204 10.59 -12.81 11.06
C LYS A 204 11.67 -12.32 12.02
N LYS A 205 12.69 -11.60 11.53
CA LYS A 205 13.74 -10.97 12.37
C LYS A 205 13.14 -9.87 13.26
N LYS A 206 12.26 -9.02 12.74
CA LYS A 206 11.57 -7.97 13.52
C LYS A 206 10.69 -8.60 14.61
N HIS A 207 10.02 -9.72 14.34
CA HIS A 207 9.29 -10.50 15.35
C HIS A 207 10.24 -11.07 16.42
N ALA A 208 11.33 -11.72 16.02
CA ALA A 208 12.29 -12.33 16.94
C ALA A 208 13.00 -11.34 17.88
N LEU A 209 13.00 -10.04 17.55
CA LEU A 209 13.45 -8.97 18.42
C LEU A 209 12.44 -8.59 19.53
N GLY A 210 11.17 -9.01 19.42
CA GLY A 210 10.11 -8.67 20.38
C GLY A 210 9.79 -7.18 20.46
N THR A 211 10.01 -6.42 19.39
CA THR A 211 9.94 -4.94 19.37
C THR A 211 8.60 -4.39 18.85
N TYR A 212 7.52 -5.16 18.96
CA TYR A 212 6.15 -4.71 18.70
C TYR A 212 5.12 -5.68 19.30
N LYS A 213 3.90 -5.19 19.50
CA LYS A 213 2.73 -5.95 19.97
C LYS A 213 1.96 -6.58 18.81
N SER A 214 1.72 -5.82 17.75
CA SER A 214 1.22 -6.30 16.46
C SER A 214 1.61 -5.36 15.32
N LEU A 215 1.72 -5.91 14.11
CA LEU A 215 2.06 -5.20 12.88
C LEU A 215 0.97 -5.44 11.82
N VAL A 216 0.60 -4.36 11.12
CA VAL A 216 -0.26 -4.42 9.92
C VAL A 216 0.57 -4.05 8.70
N PHE A 217 0.42 -4.80 7.61
CA PHE A 217 1.07 -4.53 6.33
C PHE A 217 0.01 -4.38 5.23
N TYR A 218 -0.12 -3.19 4.64
CA TYR A 218 -0.95 -2.95 3.46
C TYR A 218 -0.06 -2.87 2.21
N LEU A 219 -0.44 -3.57 1.14
CA LEU A 219 0.41 -3.73 -0.05
C LEU A 219 -0.37 -3.50 -1.35
N GLU A 220 -0.16 -2.33 -1.95
CA GLU A 220 -0.57 -2.01 -3.32
C GLU A 220 0.56 -2.41 -4.29
N ALA A 221 0.36 -3.50 -5.03
CA ALA A 221 1.20 -3.92 -6.16
C ALA A 221 0.55 -5.03 -7.01
N CYS A 222 1.04 -5.19 -8.25
CA CYS A 222 0.71 -6.32 -9.12
C CYS A 222 1.15 -7.67 -8.50
N GLU A 223 0.30 -8.69 -8.65
CA GLU A 223 0.47 -10.03 -8.07
C GLU A 223 0.85 -10.02 -6.57
N SER A 224 0.40 -9.01 -5.82
CA SER A 224 0.89 -8.67 -4.47
C SER A 224 0.71 -9.81 -3.45
N GLY A 225 -0.30 -10.66 -3.62
CA GLY A 225 -0.46 -11.88 -2.80
C GLY A 225 0.75 -12.82 -2.83
N SER A 226 1.50 -12.85 -3.95
CA SER A 226 2.71 -13.68 -4.11
C SER A 226 3.89 -13.27 -3.22
N ILE A 227 3.79 -12.12 -2.54
CA ILE A 227 4.80 -11.63 -1.59
C ILE A 227 4.65 -12.31 -0.21
N PHE A 228 3.48 -12.83 0.13
CA PHE A 228 3.21 -13.47 1.42
C PHE A 228 2.79 -14.94 1.29
N GLU A 229 2.18 -15.34 0.17
CA GLU A 229 1.72 -16.70 -0.07
C GLU A 229 2.85 -17.73 0.01
N GLY A 230 2.71 -18.69 0.92
CA GLY A 230 3.73 -19.71 1.21
C GLY A 230 5.00 -19.20 1.91
N LEU A 231 5.07 -17.92 2.32
CA LEU A 231 6.26 -17.28 2.89
C LEU A 231 6.05 -16.64 4.27
N LEU A 232 4.86 -16.06 4.52
CA LEU A 232 4.47 -15.43 5.77
C LEU A 232 3.75 -16.44 6.68
N PRO A 233 4.36 -16.92 7.78
CA PRO A 233 3.70 -17.82 8.71
C PRO A 233 2.79 -17.06 9.69
N GLU A 234 1.80 -17.78 10.23
CA GLU A 234 1.07 -17.40 11.45
C GLU A 234 2.01 -17.42 12.68
N GLY A 235 1.57 -16.79 13.76
CA GLY A 235 2.29 -16.71 15.04
C GLY A 235 3.29 -15.55 15.14
N LEU A 236 3.32 -14.63 14.17
CA LEU A 236 4.22 -13.48 14.17
C LEU A 236 3.61 -12.21 14.79
N ASN A 237 2.30 -12.21 15.07
CA ASN A 237 1.49 -11.01 15.29
C ASN A 237 1.55 -10.04 14.10
N ILE A 238 1.52 -10.58 12.87
CA ILE A 238 1.53 -9.81 11.62
C ILE A 238 0.25 -10.10 10.85
N TYR A 239 -0.52 -9.07 10.52
CA TYR A 239 -1.64 -9.13 9.57
C TYR A 239 -1.27 -8.39 8.30
N ALA A 240 -1.34 -9.05 7.15
CA ALA A 240 -1.07 -8.43 5.86
C ALA A 240 -2.31 -8.47 4.96
N THR A 241 -2.60 -7.38 4.24
CA THR A 241 -3.57 -7.35 3.14
C THR A 241 -2.92 -6.86 1.86
N THR A 242 -3.40 -7.37 0.72
CA THR A 242 -2.80 -7.10 -0.59
C THR A 242 -3.88 -6.67 -1.59
N ALA A 243 -3.55 -5.70 -2.45
CA ALA A 243 -4.45 -5.20 -3.49
C ALA A 243 -4.93 -6.28 -4.47
N SER A 244 -4.12 -7.34 -4.64
CA SER A 244 -4.39 -8.43 -5.55
C SER A 244 -3.92 -9.78 -5.01
N ASN A 245 -4.42 -10.88 -5.58
CA ASN A 245 -3.90 -12.23 -5.35
C ASN A 245 -2.54 -12.45 -6.06
N ALA A 246 -1.98 -13.66 -5.99
CA ALA A 246 -0.66 -14.00 -6.56
C ALA A 246 -0.60 -14.15 -8.10
N ASP A 247 -1.72 -13.92 -8.80
CA ASP A 247 -1.90 -14.18 -10.23
C ASP A 247 -2.50 -13.00 -11.03
N GLU A 248 -3.12 -12.05 -10.36
CA GLU A 248 -3.73 -10.89 -10.98
C GLU A 248 -2.98 -9.57 -10.67
N SER A 249 -3.10 -8.62 -11.58
CA SER A 249 -2.62 -7.25 -11.40
C SER A 249 -3.50 -6.49 -10.41
N SER A 250 -2.93 -5.48 -9.75
CA SER A 250 -3.72 -4.38 -9.20
C SER A 250 -3.86 -3.25 -10.25
N TRP A 251 -4.49 -2.14 -9.85
CA TRP A 251 -5.08 -1.19 -10.80
C TRP A 251 -4.88 0.26 -10.37
N GLY A 252 -4.39 1.11 -11.28
CA GLY A 252 -4.43 2.55 -11.13
C GLY A 252 -5.84 3.10 -11.35
N THR A 253 -6.19 4.20 -10.69
CA THR A 253 -7.47 4.89 -10.89
C THR A 253 -7.29 6.40 -10.89
N TYR A 254 -8.40 7.12 -11.12
CA TYR A 254 -8.39 8.56 -11.38
C TYR A 254 -7.43 8.90 -12.54
N CYS A 255 -7.52 8.11 -13.62
CA CYS A 255 -6.68 8.23 -14.82
C CYS A 255 -7.33 9.09 -15.92
N PRO A 256 -6.55 9.71 -16.83
CA PRO A 256 -7.07 10.57 -17.89
C PRO A 256 -8.07 9.88 -18.84
N GLY A 257 -9.36 10.23 -18.71
CA GLY A 257 -10.44 9.66 -19.52
C GLY A 257 -11.31 8.60 -18.82
N GLU A 258 -11.11 8.38 -17.52
CA GLU A 258 -12.04 7.64 -16.66
C GLU A 258 -13.18 8.53 -16.13
N ASP A 259 -14.09 7.95 -15.36
CA ASP A 259 -15.05 8.70 -14.54
C ASP A 259 -15.02 8.15 -13.09
N PRO A 260 -14.53 8.93 -12.10
CA PRO A 260 -14.08 10.33 -12.21
C PRO A 260 -12.67 10.50 -12.80
N SER A 261 -12.56 11.35 -13.84
CA SER A 261 -11.29 11.78 -14.44
C SER A 261 -10.50 12.71 -13.52
N PRO A 262 -9.15 12.73 -13.58
CA PRO A 262 -8.34 13.79 -12.96
C PRO A 262 -8.61 15.15 -13.62
N PRO A 263 -8.19 16.27 -12.98
CA PRO A 263 -8.29 17.61 -13.56
C PRO A 263 -7.58 17.65 -14.93
N PRO A 264 -8.11 18.34 -15.96
CA PRO A 264 -7.63 18.20 -17.35
C PRO A 264 -6.15 18.52 -17.59
N GLU A 265 -5.55 19.33 -16.71
CA GLU A 265 -4.12 19.67 -16.72
C GLU A 265 -3.19 18.51 -16.32
N TYR A 266 -3.70 17.46 -15.66
CA TYR A 266 -2.95 16.23 -15.38
C TYR A 266 -3.02 15.27 -16.57
N GLU A 267 -1.87 14.70 -16.91
CA GLU A 267 -1.67 13.72 -17.98
C GLU A 267 -1.19 12.38 -17.37
N THR A 268 -1.69 12.02 -16.18
CA THR A 268 -1.27 10.86 -15.38
C THR A 268 -2.36 10.48 -14.38
N CYS A 269 -2.32 9.26 -13.81
CA CYS A 269 -3.25 8.80 -12.79
C CYS A 269 -2.90 9.37 -11.40
N LEU A 270 -3.90 9.60 -10.54
CA LEU A 270 -3.69 10.27 -9.24
C LEU A 270 -3.53 9.33 -8.03
N GLY A 271 -3.98 8.08 -8.13
CA GLY A 271 -3.89 7.08 -7.05
C GLY A 271 -4.19 5.68 -7.58
N ASP A 272 -4.07 4.68 -6.72
CA ASP A 272 -4.32 3.28 -7.07
C ASP A 272 -5.57 2.74 -6.34
N LEU A 273 -6.24 1.75 -6.93
CA LEU A 273 -7.63 1.41 -6.61
C LEU A 273 -7.80 0.89 -5.19
N TYR A 274 -6.94 0.00 -4.72
CA TYR A 274 -6.96 -0.50 -3.34
C TYR A 274 -6.48 0.59 -2.38
N SER A 275 -5.45 1.35 -2.77
CA SER A 275 -4.93 2.50 -2.02
C SER A 275 -6.02 3.53 -1.69
N VAL A 276 -6.69 4.09 -2.70
CA VAL A 276 -7.73 5.10 -2.48
C VAL A 276 -8.97 4.48 -1.82
N ALA A 277 -9.21 3.18 -2.01
CA ALA A 277 -10.30 2.49 -1.32
C ALA A 277 -10.12 2.47 0.20
N TRP A 278 -8.93 2.14 0.73
CA TRP A 278 -8.70 2.12 2.18
C TRP A 278 -8.47 3.52 2.77
N MET A 279 -7.83 4.42 2.02
CA MET A 279 -7.55 5.77 2.50
C MET A 279 -8.81 6.65 2.56
N GLU A 280 -9.63 6.70 1.51
CA GLU A 280 -10.82 7.56 1.50
C GLU A 280 -11.90 7.12 2.50
N ASP A 281 -11.96 5.82 2.77
CA ASP A 281 -12.76 5.20 3.83
C ASP A 281 -12.28 5.66 5.23
N SER A 282 -10.99 5.48 5.51
CA SER A 282 -10.34 5.95 6.74
C SER A 282 -10.47 7.47 6.93
N ASP A 283 -10.49 8.26 5.85
CA ASP A 283 -10.55 9.73 5.93
C ASP A 283 -11.95 10.25 6.34
N VAL A 284 -13.01 9.42 6.19
CA VAL A 284 -14.38 9.78 6.59
C VAL A 284 -14.86 9.10 7.88
N HIS A 285 -14.42 7.88 8.19
CA HIS A 285 -14.91 7.14 9.35
C HIS A 285 -14.18 7.49 10.67
N ASN A 286 -14.84 7.22 11.80
CA ASN A 286 -14.20 7.15 13.10
C ASN A 286 -13.53 5.77 13.26
N MET A 287 -12.22 5.73 13.01
CA MET A 287 -11.38 4.54 13.08
C MET A 287 -11.37 3.81 14.44
N ARG A 288 -11.96 4.38 15.50
CA ARG A 288 -12.24 3.68 16.79
C ARG A 288 -13.45 2.74 16.72
N THR A 289 -14.34 2.94 15.77
CA THR A 289 -15.60 2.20 15.59
C THR A 289 -15.53 1.16 14.46
N GLU A 290 -14.39 1.10 13.79
CA GLU A 290 -14.12 0.25 12.64
C GLU A 290 -12.91 -0.64 12.90
N THR A 291 -13.01 -1.92 12.52
CA THR A 291 -11.93 -2.91 12.58
C THR A 291 -11.23 -3.06 11.24
N LEU A 292 -10.00 -3.58 11.27
CA LEU A 292 -9.26 -3.99 10.07
C LEU A 292 -10.08 -4.96 9.20
N HIS A 293 -10.90 -5.84 9.80
CA HIS A 293 -11.76 -6.76 9.06
C HIS A 293 -12.88 -6.05 8.30
N GLN A 294 -13.53 -5.06 8.93
CA GLN A 294 -14.58 -4.25 8.29
C GLN A 294 -14.04 -3.48 7.09
N GLN A 295 -12.91 -2.79 7.28
CA GLN A 295 -12.20 -2.12 6.19
C GLN A 295 -11.75 -3.11 5.12
N TYR A 296 -11.21 -4.29 5.48
CA TYR A 296 -10.82 -5.33 4.52
C TYR A 296 -11.98 -5.73 3.60
N GLU A 297 -13.16 -6.05 4.13
CA GLU A 297 -14.32 -6.42 3.29
C GLU A 297 -14.86 -5.24 2.46
N LEU A 298 -14.85 -4.01 3.00
CA LEU A 298 -15.24 -2.79 2.25
C LEU A 298 -14.27 -2.51 1.09
N VAL A 299 -12.97 -2.56 1.34
CA VAL A 299 -11.90 -2.32 0.36
C VAL A 299 -11.90 -3.43 -0.70
N LYS A 300 -12.10 -4.68 -0.32
CA LYS A 300 -12.29 -5.84 -1.20
C LYS A 300 -13.51 -5.70 -2.11
N LYS A 301 -14.65 -5.24 -1.57
CA LYS A 301 -15.88 -4.94 -2.33
C LYS A 301 -15.68 -3.79 -3.32
N ARG A 302 -14.93 -2.74 -2.95
CA ARG A 302 -14.61 -1.61 -3.85
C ARG A 302 -13.57 -1.98 -4.92
N THR A 303 -12.54 -2.74 -4.56
CA THR A 303 -11.41 -3.11 -5.43
C THR A 303 -11.77 -4.23 -6.41
N SER A 304 -12.68 -5.15 -6.05
CA SER A 304 -13.18 -6.15 -7.00
C SER A 304 -14.04 -5.54 -8.11
N SER A 305 -14.50 -4.29 -7.95
CA SER A 305 -15.21 -3.54 -9.00
C SER A 305 -16.43 -4.31 -9.53
N ASP A 306 -17.28 -4.79 -8.60
CA ASP A 306 -18.41 -5.71 -8.83
C ASP A 306 -18.04 -7.03 -9.55
N ASN A 307 -16.78 -7.47 -9.41
CA ASN A 307 -16.15 -8.58 -10.16
C ASN A 307 -16.09 -8.33 -11.68
N SER A 308 -15.96 -7.07 -12.09
CA SER A 308 -15.71 -6.69 -13.48
C SER A 308 -14.28 -7.03 -13.92
N ALA A 309 -14.00 -6.86 -15.21
CA ALA A 309 -12.65 -7.01 -15.78
C ALA A 309 -11.67 -5.88 -15.41
N TYR A 310 -12.03 -5.00 -14.47
CA TYR A 310 -11.29 -3.80 -14.05
C TYR A 310 -11.21 -3.72 -12.51
N GLY A 311 -10.76 -4.81 -11.90
CA GLY A 311 -10.66 -4.98 -10.45
C GLY A 311 -9.85 -6.22 -10.04
N SER A 312 -9.62 -6.39 -8.75
CA SER A 312 -8.80 -7.48 -8.18
C SER A 312 -9.34 -7.99 -6.83
N HIS A 313 -8.95 -9.21 -6.46
CA HIS A 313 -9.31 -9.85 -5.21
C HIS A 313 -8.34 -9.41 -4.11
N VAL A 314 -8.83 -8.58 -3.18
CA VAL A 314 -8.04 -8.18 -2.02
C VAL A 314 -7.88 -9.38 -1.09
N MET A 315 -6.63 -9.81 -0.87
CA MET A 315 -6.31 -10.99 -0.06
C MET A 315 -5.83 -10.59 1.34
N GLN A 316 -5.76 -11.58 2.23
CA GLN A 316 -5.24 -11.41 3.59
C GLN A 316 -4.36 -12.60 4.01
N TYR A 317 -3.30 -12.32 4.76
CA TYR A 317 -2.26 -13.28 5.14
C TYR A 317 -1.75 -13.05 6.57
N GLY A 318 -1.08 -14.07 7.13
CA GLY A 318 -0.57 -14.05 8.50
C GLY A 318 -1.66 -14.24 9.54
N ASP A 319 -1.53 -13.57 10.68
CA ASP A 319 -2.41 -13.68 11.84
C ASP A 319 -3.76 -12.98 11.61
N VAL A 320 -4.64 -13.57 10.80
CA VAL A 320 -5.98 -13.02 10.45
C VAL A 320 -6.83 -12.68 11.68
N GLY A 321 -6.62 -13.35 12.82
CA GLY A 321 -7.27 -13.00 14.09
C GLY A 321 -6.93 -11.62 14.64
N LEU A 322 -5.89 -10.94 14.13
CA LEU A 322 -5.62 -9.54 14.41
C LEU A 322 -6.59 -8.59 13.68
N SER A 323 -7.32 -9.05 12.66
CA SER A 323 -8.24 -8.19 11.90
C SER A 323 -9.46 -7.71 12.71
N GLU A 324 -9.74 -8.36 13.85
CA GLU A 324 -10.70 -7.89 14.86
C GLU A 324 -10.25 -6.64 15.64
N ASN A 325 -8.98 -6.21 15.50
CA ASN A 325 -8.52 -4.97 16.10
C ASN A 325 -9.11 -3.75 15.39
N SER A 326 -9.48 -2.73 16.17
CA SER A 326 -9.83 -1.41 15.68
C SER A 326 -8.66 -0.77 14.91
N LEU A 327 -8.97 -0.10 13.79
CA LEU A 327 -8.01 0.68 12.99
C LEU A 327 -7.23 1.70 13.83
N PHE A 328 -7.88 2.28 14.85
CA PHE A 328 -7.27 3.22 15.80
C PHE A 328 -5.95 2.73 16.40
N ASN A 329 -5.78 1.42 16.62
CA ASN A 329 -4.58 0.86 17.21
C ASN A 329 -3.32 1.06 16.34
N TYR A 330 -3.49 1.25 15.03
CA TYR A 330 -2.39 1.38 14.06
C TYR A 330 -2.35 2.78 13.41
N ILE A 331 -3.49 3.25 12.90
CA ILE A 331 -3.57 4.46 12.07
C ILE A 331 -4.21 5.67 12.79
N GLY A 332 -4.62 5.50 14.06
CA GLY A 332 -5.17 6.57 14.89
C GLY A 332 -6.63 6.90 14.58
N THR A 333 -7.13 8.09 14.96
CA THR A 333 -8.44 8.57 14.48
C THR A 333 -8.45 10.10 14.39
N ASN A 334 -9.10 10.64 13.36
CA ASN A 334 -9.25 12.08 13.18
C ASN A 334 -10.36 12.61 14.12
N PRO A 335 -10.09 13.52 15.07
CA PRO A 335 -11.12 14.03 15.98
C PRO A 335 -12.27 14.80 15.29
N ALA A 336 -12.10 15.23 14.04
CA ALA A 336 -13.21 15.76 13.24
C ALA A 336 -14.25 14.69 12.88
N ASN A 337 -13.81 13.42 12.79
CA ASN A 337 -14.63 12.28 12.41
C ASN A 337 -15.34 11.64 13.61
N ASP A 338 -15.21 12.16 14.84
CA ASP A 338 -15.72 11.56 16.09
C ASP A 338 -17.20 11.09 16.01
N ASN A 339 -18.04 11.79 15.25
CA ASN A 339 -19.47 11.49 15.08
C ASN A 339 -19.79 10.57 13.88
N PHE A 340 -18.81 10.27 13.01
CA PHE A 340 -18.95 9.46 11.81
C PHE A 340 -18.65 7.99 12.14
N THR A 341 -19.51 7.37 12.94
CA THR A 341 -19.45 5.93 13.24
C THR A 341 -19.54 5.12 11.95
N PHE A 342 -18.77 4.04 11.83
CA PHE A 342 -18.84 3.12 10.69
C PHE A 342 -20.27 2.59 10.46
N VAL A 343 -20.72 2.61 9.20
CA VAL A 343 -21.99 2.03 8.74
C VAL A 343 -21.79 1.46 7.33
N ASP A 344 -22.03 0.16 7.16
CA ASP A 344 -21.78 -0.60 5.91
C ASP A 344 -22.54 -0.02 4.69
N GLU A 345 -23.70 0.63 4.90
CA GLU A 345 -24.46 1.32 3.84
C GLU A 345 -23.76 2.58 3.29
N ASN A 346 -22.75 3.14 3.97
CA ASN A 346 -22.00 4.32 3.50
C ASN A 346 -20.86 3.97 2.53
N SER A 347 -20.66 2.69 2.16
CA SER A 347 -19.52 2.24 1.36
C SER A 347 -19.34 3.06 0.08
N LEU A 348 -18.16 3.68 -0.09
CA LEU A 348 -17.81 4.49 -1.26
C LEU A 348 -17.96 3.68 -2.55
N ARG A 349 -18.53 4.30 -3.59
CA ARG A 349 -18.83 3.62 -4.85
C ARG A 349 -17.54 3.21 -5.58
N PRO A 350 -17.50 2.02 -6.21
CA PRO A 350 -16.39 1.68 -7.10
C PRO A 350 -16.35 2.69 -8.28
N PRO A 351 -15.16 3.04 -8.78
CA PRO A 351 -15.02 3.87 -9.97
C PRO A 351 -15.55 3.11 -11.19
N THR A 352 -15.98 3.83 -12.23
CA THR A 352 -16.62 3.20 -13.40
C THR A 352 -15.65 2.36 -14.24
N LYS A 353 -14.35 2.61 -14.09
CA LYS A 353 -13.20 1.92 -14.69
C LYS A 353 -11.98 2.05 -13.77
N ALA A 354 -11.00 1.20 -14.01
CA ALA A 354 -9.65 1.34 -13.51
C ALA A 354 -8.66 0.95 -14.64
N VAL A 355 -7.45 1.50 -14.64
CA VAL A 355 -6.39 1.19 -15.59
C VAL A 355 -5.47 0.14 -14.98
N ASN A 356 -5.05 -0.86 -15.75
CA ASN A 356 -4.08 -1.84 -15.27
C ASN A 356 -2.78 -1.14 -14.86
N GLN A 357 -2.20 -1.47 -13.70
CA GLN A 357 -0.94 -0.87 -13.22
C GLN A 357 0.16 -0.83 -14.31
N ARG A 358 0.25 -1.89 -15.13
CA ARG A 358 1.24 -2.01 -16.22
C ARG A 358 0.91 -1.20 -17.46
N ASP A 359 -0.27 -0.61 -17.58
CA ASP A 359 -0.66 0.26 -18.70
C ASP A 359 -0.85 1.73 -18.27
N ALA A 360 -0.81 2.03 -16.97
CA ALA A 360 -0.95 3.39 -16.45
C ALA A 360 0.18 4.35 -16.90
N ASP A 361 1.40 3.82 -17.11
CA ASP A 361 2.50 4.57 -17.70
C ASP A 361 2.29 4.85 -19.20
N LEU A 362 1.77 3.86 -19.95
CA LEU A 362 1.39 4.05 -21.34
C LEU A 362 0.23 5.05 -21.49
N VAL A 363 -0.72 5.09 -20.54
CA VAL A 363 -1.76 6.13 -20.49
C VAL A 363 -1.16 7.52 -20.33
N HIS A 364 -0.13 7.69 -19.48
CA HIS A 364 0.60 8.96 -19.40
C HIS A 364 1.26 9.34 -20.75
N PHE A 365 2.11 8.48 -21.30
CA PHE A 365 2.82 8.79 -22.55
C PHE A 365 1.85 9.03 -23.73
N TRP A 366 0.74 8.30 -23.78
CA TRP A 366 -0.30 8.44 -24.79
C TRP A 366 -1.11 9.73 -24.64
N ASP A 367 -1.57 10.10 -23.43
CA ASP A 367 -2.33 11.32 -23.23
C ASP A 367 -1.47 12.57 -23.49
N LYS A 368 -0.21 12.54 -23.05
CA LYS A 368 0.83 13.53 -23.34
C LYS A 368 1.06 13.71 -24.84
N PHE A 369 1.14 12.62 -25.61
CA PHE A 369 1.22 12.68 -27.07
C PHE A 369 -0.06 13.22 -27.70
N ARG A 370 -1.24 12.81 -27.20
CA ARG A 370 -2.56 13.20 -27.69
C ARG A 370 -2.84 14.69 -27.49
N LYS A 371 -2.56 15.22 -26.31
CA LYS A 371 -2.74 16.63 -25.92
C LYS A 371 -1.70 17.57 -26.52
N ALA A 372 -0.50 17.08 -26.84
CA ALA A 372 0.55 17.91 -27.41
C ALA A 372 0.16 18.51 -28.79
N PRO A 373 0.40 19.82 -29.02
CA PRO A 373 0.08 20.47 -30.30
C PRO A 373 0.81 19.83 -31.48
N GLU A 374 0.15 19.84 -32.64
CA GLU A 374 0.67 19.17 -33.84
C GLU A 374 1.97 19.80 -34.33
N GLY A 375 2.93 18.95 -34.73
CA GLY A 375 4.30 19.39 -35.09
C GLY A 375 5.15 19.98 -33.95
N SER A 376 4.67 20.01 -32.70
CA SER A 376 5.42 20.58 -31.57
C SER A 376 6.56 19.66 -31.08
N PRO A 377 7.65 20.22 -30.51
CA PRO A 377 8.68 19.42 -29.85
C PRO A 377 8.17 18.52 -28.73
N ARG A 378 7.13 18.95 -27.96
CA ARG A 378 6.47 18.10 -26.94
C ARG A 378 5.88 16.84 -27.58
N LYS A 379 5.21 16.98 -28.73
CA LYS A 379 4.58 15.84 -29.42
C LYS A 379 5.61 14.86 -29.95
N ILE A 380 6.70 15.36 -30.53
CA ILE A 380 7.82 14.53 -31.01
C ILE A 380 8.51 13.80 -29.84
N LYS A 381 8.73 14.48 -28.70
CA LYS A 381 9.26 13.86 -27.46
C LYS A 381 8.33 12.75 -26.95
N ALA A 382 7.04 13.05 -26.78
CA ALA A 382 6.05 12.10 -26.26
C ALA A 382 5.85 10.89 -27.19
N GLN A 383 5.84 11.10 -28.51
CA GLN A 383 5.80 10.02 -29.49
C GLN A 383 7.02 9.11 -29.36
N LYS A 384 8.22 9.69 -29.16
CA LYS A 384 9.45 8.93 -28.94
C LYS A 384 9.40 8.14 -27.62
N GLU A 385 8.98 8.77 -26.53
CA GLU A 385 8.84 8.14 -25.20
C GLU A 385 7.90 6.93 -25.26
N PHE A 386 6.71 7.09 -25.85
CA PHE A 386 5.74 6.01 -26.07
C PHE A 386 6.31 4.87 -26.93
N LEU A 387 7.01 5.19 -28.03
CA LEU A 387 7.61 4.18 -28.91
C LEU A 387 8.79 3.44 -28.26
N GLU A 388 9.64 4.11 -27.46
CA GLU A 388 10.70 3.44 -26.71
C GLU A 388 10.15 2.50 -25.62
N ALA A 389 9.10 2.93 -24.90
CA ALA A 389 8.42 2.09 -23.91
C ALA A 389 7.78 0.85 -24.56
N MET A 390 6.99 1.04 -25.62
CA MET A 390 6.37 -0.07 -26.37
C MET A 390 7.41 -1.02 -26.99
N SER A 391 8.51 -0.49 -27.55
CA SER A 391 9.57 -1.32 -28.14
C SER A 391 10.30 -2.16 -27.09
N HIS A 392 10.58 -1.60 -25.90
CA HIS A 392 11.18 -2.33 -24.79
C HIS A 392 10.25 -3.44 -24.26
N ARG A 393 8.95 -3.14 -24.09
CA ARG A 393 7.92 -4.12 -23.69
C ARG A 393 7.84 -5.31 -24.65
N MET A 394 7.74 -5.03 -25.96
CA MET A 394 7.69 -6.05 -27.01
C MET A 394 8.96 -6.91 -27.05
N HIS A 395 10.13 -6.30 -26.85
CA HIS A 395 11.41 -7.01 -26.75
C HIS A 395 11.39 -8.01 -25.58
N LEU A 396 11.10 -7.55 -24.36
CA LEU A 396 11.09 -8.43 -23.19
C LEU A 396 10.07 -9.58 -23.33
N ASP A 397 8.87 -9.30 -23.80
CA ASP A 397 7.82 -10.30 -23.99
C ASP A 397 8.21 -11.37 -25.02
N GLU A 398 8.76 -11.01 -26.18
CA GLU A 398 9.22 -12.01 -27.16
C GLU A 398 10.53 -12.71 -26.73
N SER A 399 11.45 -12.02 -26.06
CA SER A 399 12.70 -12.61 -25.55
C SER A 399 12.44 -13.69 -24.51
N VAL A 400 11.65 -13.42 -23.45
CA VAL A 400 11.34 -14.44 -22.42
C VAL A 400 10.60 -15.63 -23.03
N LYS A 401 9.63 -15.36 -23.92
CA LYS A 401 8.88 -16.35 -24.70
C LYS A 401 9.77 -17.18 -25.65
N LEU A 402 10.86 -16.61 -26.18
CA LEU A 402 11.83 -17.32 -27.00
C LEU A 402 12.77 -18.18 -26.13
N VAL A 403 13.30 -17.65 -25.02
CA VAL A 403 14.09 -18.42 -24.04
C VAL A 403 13.29 -19.65 -23.56
N GLY A 404 12.01 -19.51 -23.21
CA GLY A 404 11.16 -20.66 -22.84
C GLY A 404 11.01 -21.72 -23.94
N LYS A 405 10.93 -21.31 -25.22
CA LYS A 405 10.89 -22.24 -26.36
C LYS A 405 12.23 -22.92 -26.61
N LEU A 406 13.35 -22.26 -26.34
CA LEU A 406 14.70 -22.84 -26.46
C LEU A 406 14.96 -23.84 -25.32
N LEU A 407 14.56 -23.51 -24.09
CA LEU A 407 14.76 -24.37 -22.91
C LEU A 407 13.87 -25.62 -22.88
N PHE A 408 12.61 -25.52 -23.33
CA PHE A 408 11.60 -26.58 -23.17
C PHE A 408 10.92 -27.02 -24.49
N GLY A 409 11.29 -26.43 -25.63
CA GLY A 409 10.67 -26.69 -26.93
C GLY A 409 9.40 -25.86 -27.18
N ILE A 410 8.99 -25.80 -28.45
CA ILE A 410 7.92 -24.90 -28.94
C ILE A 410 6.56 -25.14 -28.27
N LYS A 411 6.26 -26.38 -27.88
CA LYS A 411 4.99 -26.75 -27.21
C LYS A 411 5.03 -26.46 -25.71
N ASN A 412 5.96 -27.10 -25.01
CA ASN A 412 6.01 -27.10 -23.55
C ASN A 412 6.52 -25.77 -22.97
N GLY A 413 7.28 -24.96 -23.74
CA GLY A 413 7.79 -23.67 -23.28
C GLY A 413 6.69 -22.74 -22.74
N PRO A 414 5.68 -22.37 -23.54
CA PRO A 414 4.53 -21.60 -23.07
C PRO A 414 3.77 -22.24 -21.89
N GLU A 415 3.68 -23.57 -21.82
CA GLU A 415 3.01 -24.27 -20.72
C GLU A 415 3.81 -24.15 -19.40
N VAL A 416 5.13 -24.33 -19.46
CA VAL A 416 6.03 -24.21 -18.29
C VAL A 416 6.14 -22.77 -17.81
N LEU A 417 6.33 -21.79 -18.71
CA LEU A 417 6.51 -20.39 -18.28
C LEU A 417 5.27 -19.84 -17.54
N ASN A 418 4.08 -20.10 -18.09
CA ASN A 418 2.82 -19.56 -17.55
C ASN A 418 2.21 -20.40 -16.42
N ALA A 419 2.83 -21.51 -16.02
CA ALA A 419 2.28 -22.40 -14.99
C ALA A 419 2.08 -21.68 -13.64
N VAL A 420 0.85 -21.65 -13.15
CA VAL A 420 0.53 -21.11 -11.81
C VAL A 420 0.66 -22.22 -10.78
N ARG A 421 1.35 -21.97 -9.65
CA ARG A 421 1.36 -22.89 -8.51
C ARG A 421 0.00 -22.86 -7.79
N SER A 422 -0.35 -23.95 -7.11
CA SER A 422 -1.53 -23.97 -6.24
C SER A 422 -1.39 -22.95 -5.11
N SER A 423 -2.49 -22.29 -4.74
CA SER A 423 -2.54 -21.35 -3.62
C SER A 423 -2.03 -21.97 -2.32
N GLY A 424 -1.38 -21.16 -1.49
CA GLY A 424 -0.64 -21.56 -0.29
C GLY A 424 0.80 -22.02 -0.52
N LEU A 425 1.26 -22.17 -1.77
CA LEU A 425 2.65 -22.53 -2.10
C LEU A 425 3.49 -21.28 -2.44
N PRO A 426 4.78 -21.24 -2.05
CA PRO A 426 5.68 -20.17 -2.48
C PRO A 426 5.92 -20.27 -4.00
N LEU A 427 6.14 -19.12 -4.65
CA LEU A 427 6.35 -19.03 -6.10
C LEU A 427 7.52 -19.90 -6.62
N VAL A 428 8.63 -19.92 -5.88
CA VAL A 428 9.86 -20.63 -6.23
C VAL A 428 10.42 -21.33 -5.00
N ASP A 429 11.02 -22.50 -5.19
CA ASP A 429 11.66 -23.24 -4.09
C ASP A 429 13.08 -22.74 -3.80
N ASP A 430 13.77 -22.21 -4.83
CA ASP A 430 15.10 -21.61 -4.73
C ASP A 430 15.08 -20.13 -5.22
N TRP A 431 14.97 -19.22 -4.25
CA TRP A 431 15.01 -17.77 -4.48
C TRP A 431 16.38 -17.26 -4.94
N LYS A 432 17.46 -18.00 -4.64
CA LYS A 432 18.80 -17.68 -5.16
C LYS A 432 18.88 -18.05 -6.64
N CYS A 433 18.33 -19.20 -7.04
CA CYS A 433 18.18 -19.54 -8.45
C CYS A 433 17.40 -18.44 -9.19
N LEU A 434 16.25 -17.99 -8.64
CA LEU A 434 15.44 -16.93 -9.26
C LEU A 434 16.26 -15.67 -9.55
N LYS A 435 16.95 -15.15 -8.53
CA LYS A 435 17.80 -13.95 -8.63
C LYS A 435 18.97 -14.17 -9.58
N THR A 436 19.56 -15.37 -9.63
CA THR A 436 20.57 -15.73 -10.62
C THR A 436 20.01 -15.73 -12.05
N LEU A 437 18.88 -16.39 -12.32
CA LEU A 437 18.33 -16.45 -13.68
C LEU A 437 17.89 -15.08 -14.20
N VAL A 438 17.39 -14.19 -13.33
CA VAL A 438 17.12 -12.79 -13.66
C VAL A 438 18.38 -12.06 -14.09
N ARG A 439 19.46 -12.10 -13.28
CA ARG A 439 20.76 -11.50 -13.65
C ARG A 439 21.31 -12.07 -14.95
N THR A 440 21.17 -13.38 -15.16
CA THR A 440 21.61 -14.04 -16.39
C THR A 440 20.81 -13.57 -17.61
N PHE A 441 19.48 -13.46 -17.50
CA PHE A 441 18.64 -12.91 -18.55
C PHE A 441 19.04 -11.47 -18.86
N GLU A 442 19.11 -10.61 -17.84
CA GLU A 442 19.42 -9.18 -18.00
C GLU A 442 20.81 -8.96 -18.64
N THR A 443 21.80 -9.77 -18.28
CA THR A 443 23.16 -9.73 -18.87
C THR A 443 23.17 -9.90 -20.39
N HIS A 444 22.22 -10.64 -20.95
CA HIS A 444 22.11 -10.88 -22.41
C HIS A 444 21.02 -10.05 -23.08
N CYS A 445 19.93 -9.74 -22.38
CA CYS A 445 18.72 -9.16 -22.95
C CYS A 445 18.46 -7.69 -22.55
N GLY A 446 19.26 -7.12 -21.64
CA GLY A 446 19.05 -5.79 -21.07
C GLY A 446 18.14 -5.83 -19.85
N SER A 447 18.00 -4.70 -19.14
CA SER A 447 17.21 -4.67 -17.91
C SER A 447 15.75 -5.06 -18.12
N LEU A 448 15.13 -5.66 -17.11
CA LEU A 448 13.69 -5.90 -17.07
C LEU A 448 12.87 -4.61 -16.94
N SER A 449 13.41 -3.57 -16.31
CA SER A 449 12.65 -2.44 -15.74
C SER A 449 11.48 -2.89 -14.83
N GLN A 450 10.64 -1.95 -14.37
CA GLN A 450 9.44 -2.30 -13.60
C GLN A 450 8.45 -3.16 -14.43
N TYR A 451 8.41 -2.99 -15.76
CA TYR A 451 7.51 -3.78 -16.63
C TYR A 451 7.87 -5.27 -16.63
N GLY A 452 9.16 -5.60 -16.78
CA GLY A 452 9.65 -6.96 -16.92
C GLY A 452 9.50 -7.80 -15.65
N MET A 453 9.19 -7.20 -14.50
CA MET A 453 8.82 -7.93 -13.27
C MET A 453 7.65 -8.90 -13.49
N LYS A 454 6.77 -8.65 -14.48
CA LYS A 454 5.73 -9.60 -14.92
C LYS A 454 6.28 -11.01 -15.24
N HIS A 455 7.52 -11.09 -15.72
CA HIS A 455 8.17 -12.34 -16.12
C HIS A 455 8.83 -13.08 -14.96
N MET A 456 8.74 -12.57 -13.72
CA MET A 456 9.36 -13.19 -12.56
C MET A 456 8.84 -14.62 -12.31
N ARG A 457 7.56 -14.90 -12.61
CA ARG A 457 7.03 -16.28 -12.62
C ARG A 457 7.66 -17.16 -13.71
N SER A 458 7.90 -16.62 -14.92
CA SER A 458 8.59 -17.36 -15.98
C SER A 458 9.98 -17.83 -15.52
N PHE A 459 10.74 -16.96 -14.85
CA PHE A 459 12.05 -17.32 -14.28
C PHE A 459 11.93 -18.26 -13.08
N ALA A 460 10.93 -18.08 -12.21
CA ALA A 460 10.64 -19.01 -11.11
C ALA A 460 10.32 -20.42 -11.63
N ASN A 461 9.51 -20.54 -12.68
CA ASN A 461 9.17 -21.81 -13.30
C ASN A 461 10.36 -22.46 -14.02
N MET A 462 11.29 -21.67 -14.58
CA MET A 462 12.58 -22.19 -15.05
C MET A 462 13.38 -22.82 -13.89
N CYS A 463 13.48 -22.16 -12.74
CA CYS A 463 14.13 -22.72 -11.54
C CYS A 463 13.44 -23.97 -11.02
N ASN A 464 12.12 -23.93 -10.88
CA ASN A 464 11.28 -25.07 -10.45
C ASN A 464 11.42 -26.28 -11.41
N ALA A 465 11.73 -26.04 -12.69
CA ALA A 465 12.01 -27.06 -13.71
C ALA A 465 13.49 -27.50 -13.79
N GLY A 466 14.37 -27.03 -12.89
CA GLY A 466 15.79 -27.41 -12.87
C GLY A 466 16.63 -26.78 -14.00
N VAL A 467 16.25 -25.60 -14.49
CA VAL A 467 17.13 -24.76 -15.31
C VAL A 467 18.21 -24.16 -14.43
N ASN A 468 19.44 -24.08 -14.95
CA ASN A 468 20.57 -23.46 -14.27
C ASN A 468 21.11 -22.28 -15.09
N GLU A 469 21.94 -21.46 -14.43
CA GLU A 469 22.62 -20.29 -14.99
C GLU A 469 23.21 -20.55 -16.39
N LYS A 470 23.92 -21.67 -16.57
CA LYS A 470 24.52 -22.02 -17.87
C LYS A 470 23.47 -22.15 -18.98
N LYS A 471 22.42 -22.97 -18.78
CA LYS A 471 21.34 -23.14 -19.77
C LYS A 471 20.64 -21.81 -20.05
N MET A 472 20.45 -21.00 -19.02
CA MET A 472 19.81 -19.69 -19.13
C MET A 472 20.65 -18.70 -19.94
N ALA A 473 21.97 -18.70 -19.76
CA ALA A 473 22.91 -17.89 -20.53
C ALA A 473 22.92 -18.31 -22.01
N GLU A 474 23.01 -19.62 -22.28
CA GLU A 474 22.97 -20.18 -23.64
C GLU A 474 21.67 -19.78 -24.37
N ALA A 475 20.51 -19.98 -23.73
CA ALA A 475 19.21 -19.63 -24.31
C ALA A 475 18.98 -18.11 -24.44
N SER A 476 19.45 -17.30 -23.49
CA SER A 476 19.28 -15.83 -23.53
C SER A 476 20.20 -15.19 -24.57
N ALA A 477 21.43 -15.70 -24.75
CA ALA A 477 22.34 -15.24 -25.80
C ALA A 477 21.80 -15.54 -27.22
N GLU A 478 21.15 -16.70 -27.41
CA GLU A 478 20.49 -17.02 -28.68
C GLU A 478 19.20 -16.20 -28.90
N ALA A 479 18.43 -15.93 -27.84
CA ALA A 479 17.21 -15.13 -27.91
C ALA A 479 17.46 -13.62 -28.12
N CYS A 480 18.59 -13.10 -27.64
CA CYS A 480 18.86 -11.65 -27.52
C CYS A 480 20.12 -11.21 -28.30
N VAL A 481 20.27 -11.69 -29.54
CA VAL A 481 21.41 -11.38 -30.43
C VAL A 481 21.64 -9.86 -30.61
N ASN A 482 20.57 -9.06 -30.59
CA ASN A 482 20.62 -7.59 -30.57
C ASN A 482 19.79 -7.07 -29.40
N MET A 483 20.43 -6.33 -28.47
CA MET A 483 19.74 -5.63 -27.39
C MET A 483 19.23 -4.26 -27.89
N PRO A 484 17.96 -3.88 -27.64
CA PRO A 484 17.48 -2.54 -27.98
C PRO A 484 18.22 -1.47 -27.20
N SER A 485 18.79 -0.49 -27.91
CA SER A 485 19.48 0.67 -27.30
C SER A 485 18.48 1.73 -26.79
N THR A 486 17.50 1.31 -26.00
CA THR A 486 16.57 2.20 -25.28
C THR A 486 17.09 2.49 -23.87
N HIS A 487 16.65 3.57 -23.26
CA HIS A 487 17.01 3.87 -21.88
C HIS A 487 16.45 2.84 -20.89
N TRP A 488 15.25 2.30 -21.16
CA TRP A 488 14.61 1.23 -20.39
C TRP A 488 15.42 -0.07 -20.30
N SER A 489 16.16 -0.43 -21.37
CA SER A 489 17.00 -1.65 -21.38
C SER A 489 18.35 -1.46 -20.69
N SER A 490 18.66 -0.27 -20.16
CA SER A 490 19.98 0.09 -19.64
C SER A 490 20.30 -0.53 -18.27
N LEU A 491 21.41 -1.26 -18.18
CA LEU A 491 21.96 -1.79 -16.92
C LEU A 491 22.83 -0.77 -16.16
N GLN A 492 22.79 0.51 -16.49
CA GLN A 492 23.61 1.54 -15.85
C GLN A 492 23.27 1.79 -14.37
N LYS A 493 21.99 1.63 -13.98
CA LYS A 493 21.59 1.64 -12.55
C LYS A 493 22.01 0.34 -11.83
N GLY A 494 22.13 -0.78 -12.54
CA GLY A 494 22.47 -2.11 -12.00
C GLY A 494 21.59 -3.23 -12.59
N PHE A 495 21.44 -4.32 -11.84
CA PHE A 495 20.56 -5.46 -12.15
C PHE A 495 19.33 -5.45 -11.22
N SER A 496 18.19 -5.92 -11.71
CA SER A 496 16.92 -6.00 -10.97
C SER A 496 16.91 -7.00 -9.80
N ALA A 497 17.99 -7.78 -9.63
CA ALA A 497 18.14 -8.87 -8.65
C ALA A 497 19.52 -8.89 -8.00
#